data_AF-A0A382X286-F1
#
_entry.id   AF-A0A382X286-F1
#
_cell.length_a   1.000
_cell.length_b   1.000
_cell.length_c   1.000
_cell.angle_alpha   90.00
_cell.angle_beta   90.00
_cell.angle_gamma   90.00
#
_symmetry.space_group_name_H-M   'P 1'
#
loop_
_entity.id
_entity.type
_entity.pdbx_description
1 polymer ?
#
loop_
_entity_poly.entity_id
_entity_poly.type
_entity_poly.pdbx_seq_one_letter_code
_entity_poly.pdbx_strand_id
1 'polypeptide(L)'
;MTSADVRWAFAVSMGTVDGWNVAVYPSECAQPGPKLFPVAYLDPATPPNFKDLCEQGFVGVKIHPRKGRIRFDDKRLLDWISAAQEAGLVVLLCTYPFGDLAGIPGGLEDLQNLLVATSDCKIILLHSGAVR
;
A
#
# COMPACT_ATOMS: atom_id res chain seq x y z
N MET A 1 12.32 17.09 10.68
CA MET A 1 11.31 16.66 11.67
C MET A 1 12.04 16.40 12.99
N THR A 2 11.97 17.31 13.95
CA THR A 2 12.70 17.21 15.24
C THR A 2 11.78 17.39 16.46
N SER A 3 10.46 17.31 16.31
CA SER A 3 9.51 17.61 17.40
C SER A 3 8.58 16.48 17.81
N ALA A 4 8.67 15.29 17.21
CA ALA A 4 7.95 14.10 17.64
C ALA A 4 8.98 12.97 17.75
N ASP A 5 9.08 12.30 18.89
CA ASP A 5 10.02 11.20 19.20
C ASP A 5 9.71 9.92 18.36
N VAL A 6 9.62 10.09 17.04
CA VAL A 6 9.32 9.05 16.07
C VAL A 6 10.63 8.46 15.61
N ARG A 7 10.89 7.24 16.06
CA ARG A 7 12.10 6.47 15.71
C ARG A 7 11.99 5.79 14.35
N TRP A 8 10.77 5.39 14.00
CA TRP A 8 10.45 4.59 12.83
C TRP A 8 9.16 5.07 12.17
N ALA A 9 9.14 5.08 10.83
CA ALA A 9 7.93 5.35 10.08
C ALA A 9 7.95 4.59 8.74
N PHE A 10 6.76 4.27 8.23
CA PHE A 10 6.62 3.87 6.83
C PHE A 10 6.60 5.13 5.95
N ALA A 11 7.50 5.19 4.98
CA ALA A 11 7.50 6.19 3.92
C ALA A 11 6.68 5.63 2.76
N VAL A 12 5.44 6.11 2.65
CA VAL A 12 4.43 5.49 1.78
C VAL A 12 4.21 6.34 0.55
N SER A 13 4.56 5.82 -0.63
CA SER A 13 4.38 6.57 -1.86
C SER A 13 2.90 6.64 -2.31
N MET A 14 2.58 7.70 -3.05
CA MET A 14 1.19 8.07 -3.42
C MET A 14 0.92 8.04 -4.94
N GLY A 15 1.85 7.45 -5.70
CA GLY A 15 1.83 7.35 -7.16
C GLY A 15 2.83 8.27 -7.85
N THR A 16 2.90 8.19 -9.18
CA THR A 16 3.86 8.91 -10.03
C THR A 16 3.54 10.39 -10.22
N VAL A 17 2.30 10.81 -9.95
CA VAL A 17 1.87 12.22 -10.05
C VAL A 17 2.59 13.11 -9.03
N ASP A 18 3.05 12.53 -7.92
CA ASP A 18 3.66 13.25 -6.80
C ASP A 18 5.21 13.17 -6.79
N GLY A 19 5.85 12.88 -7.93
CA GLY A 19 7.31 12.91 -8.07
C GLY A 19 8.05 11.70 -7.49
N TRP A 20 7.36 10.59 -7.23
CA TRP A 20 7.96 9.34 -6.77
C TRP A 20 8.73 8.63 -7.90
N ASN A 21 9.97 8.22 -7.61
CA ASN A 21 10.77 7.37 -8.49
C ASN A 21 11.21 6.11 -7.73
N VAL A 22 10.70 4.95 -8.19
CA VAL A 22 10.95 3.63 -7.58
C VAL A 22 12.45 3.34 -7.39
N ALA A 23 13.29 3.79 -8.32
CA ALA A 23 14.71 3.45 -8.34
C ALA A 23 15.54 4.17 -7.27
N VAL A 24 15.07 5.32 -6.77
CA VAL A 24 15.80 6.14 -5.79
C VAL A 24 15.10 6.21 -4.44
N TYR A 25 13.81 5.88 -4.36
CA TYR A 25 13.04 6.05 -3.14
C TYR A 25 13.60 5.29 -1.91
N PRO A 26 14.08 4.04 -2.04
CA PRO A 26 14.72 3.35 -0.91
C PRO A 26 15.97 4.05 -0.39
N SER A 27 16.80 4.62 -1.27
CA SER A 27 18.02 5.34 -0.87
C SER A 27 17.74 6.72 -0.28
N GLU A 28 16.65 7.37 -0.70
CA GLU A 28 16.13 8.58 -0.05
C GLU A 28 15.58 8.29 1.36
N CYS A 29 14.95 7.12 1.57
CA CYS A 29 14.51 6.68 2.90
C CYS A 29 15.66 6.32 3.84
N ALA A 30 16.84 6.02 3.30
CA ALA A 30 18.03 5.65 4.05
C ALA A 30 18.89 6.86 4.51
N GLN A 31 18.48 8.09 4.20
CA GLN A 31 19.21 9.30 4.61
C GLN A 31 19.24 9.46 6.15
N PRO A 32 20.23 10.18 6.70
CA PRO A 32 20.35 10.38 8.15
C PRO A 32 19.07 10.97 8.78
N GLY A 33 18.60 10.38 9.88
CA GLY A 33 17.39 10.83 10.59
C GLY A 33 16.58 9.66 11.16
N PRO A 34 15.27 9.83 11.40
CA PRO A 34 14.36 8.73 11.71
C PRO A 34 14.47 7.63 10.64
N LYS A 35 14.47 6.37 11.05
CA LYS A 35 14.57 5.27 10.10
C LYS A 35 13.23 5.12 9.36
N LEU A 36 13.27 5.38 8.05
CA LEU A 36 12.12 5.27 7.16
C LEU A 36 12.13 3.93 6.45
N PHE A 37 10.96 3.30 6.42
CA PHE A 37 10.72 2.03 5.77
C PHE A 37 9.97 2.28 4.46
N PRO A 38 10.60 2.10 3.29
CA PRO A 38 9.98 2.43 2.01
C PRO A 38 8.83 1.47 1.67
N VAL A 39 7.69 2.04 1.31
CA VAL A 39 6.50 1.33 0.82
C VAL A 39 6.16 1.87 -0.57
N ALA A 40 6.16 0.97 -1.56
CA ALA A 40 5.87 1.30 -2.95
C ALA A 40 4.38 1.55 -3.18
N TYR A 41 4.04 2.21 -4.28
CA TYR A 41 2.65 2.38 -4.73
C TYR A 41 2.34 1.31 -5.78
N LEU A 42 1.23 0.61 -5.62
CA LEU A 42 0.69 -0.22 -6.69
C LEU A 42 -0.18 0.64 -7.60
N ASP A 43 0.25 0.80 -8.85
CA ASP A 43 -0.60 1.29 -9.92
C ASP A 43 -1.36 0.11 -10.54
N PRO A 44 -2.69 0.07 -10.47
CA PRO A 44 -3.46 -1.01 -11.07
C PRO A 44 -3.34 -1.15 -12.59
N ALA A 45 -3.03 -0.06 -13.29
CA ALA A 45 -2.86 -0.09 -14.74
C ALA A 45 -1.53 -0.74 -15.13
N THR A 46 -0.51 -0.56 -14.29
CA THR A 46 0.84 -1.12 -14.48
C THR A 46 1.37 -1.63 -13.13
N PRO A 47 0.87 -2.78 -12.63
CA PRO A 47 1.32 -3.32 -11.36
C PRO A 47 2.83 -3.58 -11.39
N PRO A 48 3.57 -3.27 -10.31
CA PRO A 48 5.00 -3.52 -10.26
C PRO A 48 5.29 -5.00 -10.17
N ASN A 49 6.52 -5.40 -10.52
CA ASN A 49 7.04 -6.70 -10.14
C ASN A 49 7.43 -6.67 -8.65
N PHE A 50 6.70 -7.42 -7.82
CA PHE A 50 6.90 -7.43 -6.36
C PHE A 50 8.27 -7.96 -5.93
N LYS A 51 8.82 -8.93 -6.67
CA LYS A 51 10.15 -9.46 -6.38
C LYS A 51 11.21 -8.38 -6.58
N ASP A 52 11.13 -7.66 -7.70
CA ASP A 52 12.06 -6.57 -8.00
C ASP A 52 11.96 -5.46 -6.94
N LEU A 53 10.76 -5.15 -6.43
CA LEU A 53 10.59 -4.19 -5.34
C LEU A 53 11.27 -4.65 -4.04
N CYS A 54 11.10 -5.91 -3.66
CA CYS A 54 11.77 -6.47 -2.49
C CYS A 54 13.30 -6.41 -2.63
N GLU A 55 13.84 -6.77 -3.80
CA GLU A 55 15.27 -6.72 -4.10
C GLU A 55 15.82 -5.29 -4.08
N GLN A 56 15.00 -4.29 -4.42
CA GLN A 56 15.34 -2.86 -4.31
C GLN A 56 15.27 -2.32 -2.87
N GLY A 57 14.83 -3.13 -1.90
CA GLY A 57 14.80 -2.76 -0.49
C GLY A 57 13.47 -2.16 -0.01
N PHE A 58 12.40 -2.26 -0.80
CA PHE A 58 11.04 -1.98 -0.30
C PHE A 58 10.62 -3.04 0.72
N VAL A 59 9.88 -2.60 1.75
CA VAL A 59 9.34 -3.53 2.77
C VAL A 59 7.84 -3.78 2.62
N GLY A 60 7.20 -3.05 1.71
CA GLY A 60 5.77 -3.16 1.50
C GLY A 60 5.29 -2.49 0.23
N VAL A 61 4.02 -2.71 -0.06
CA VAL A 61 3.30 -2.08 -1.16
C VAL A 61 1.98 -1.52 -0.65
N LYS A 62 1.64 -0.31 -1.06
CA LYS A 62 0.35 0.34 -0.81
C LYS A 62 -0.57 0.13 -1.99
N ILE A 63 -1.76 -0.35 -1.69
CA ILE A 63 -2.86 -0.40 -2.65
C ILE A 63 -3.85 0.69 -2.28
N HIS A 64 -4.24 1.50 -3.27
CA HIS A 64 -5.20 2.58 -3.09
C HIS A 64 -6.45 2.34 -3.94
N PRO A 65 -7.40 1.49 -3.49
CA PRO A 65 -8.59 1.12 -4.26
C PRO A 65 -9.32 2.31 -4.89
N ARG A 66 -9.55 3.39 -4.14
CA ARG A 66 -10.17 4.63 -4.65
C ARG A 66 -9.41 5.29 -5.81
N LYS A 67 -8.12 5.57 -5.66
CA LYS A 67 -7.31 6.19 -6.73
C LYS A 67 -7.18 5.23 -7.92
N GLY A 68 -7.07 3.94 -7.63
CA GLY A 68 -7.00 2.86 -8.60
C GLY A 68 -8.33 2.53 -9.31
N ARG A 69 -9.46 3.06 -8.82
CA ARG A 69 -10.83 2.69 -9.21
C ARG A 69 -11.06 1.17 -9.18
N ILE A 70 -10.62 0.56 -8.08
CA ILE A 70 -10.75 -0.87 -7.82
C ILE A 70 -11.63 -1.09 -6.62
N ARG A 71 -12.42 -2.16 -6.70
CA ARG A 71 -13.30 -2.61 -5.64
C ARG A 71 -12.64 -3.70 -4.78
N PHE A 72 -13.12 -3.89 -3.55
CA PHE A 72 -12.65 -4.94 -2.67
C PHE A 72 -13.01 -6.36 -3.17
N ASP A 73 -14.06 -6.48 -3.99
CA ASP A 73 -14.48 -7.71 -4.66
C ASP A 73 -13.74 -7.97 -5.98
N ASP A 74 -12.80 -7.10 -6.37
CA ASP A 74 -12.00 -7.28 -7.57
C ASP A 74 -10.98 -8.41 -7.37
N LYS A 75 -11.04 -9.44 -8.22
CA LYS A 75 -10.13 -10.60 -8.13
C LYS A 75 -8.66 -10.22 -8.22
N ARG A 76 -8.33 -9.15 -8.96
CA ARG A 76 -6.94 -8.68 -9.07
C ARG A 76 -6.37 -8.25 -7.73
N LEU A 77 -7.21 -7.76 -6.82
CA LEU A 77 -6.79 -7.35 -5.49
C LEU A 77 -6.28 -8.53 -4.66
N LEU A 78 -6.97 -9.67 -4.74
CA LEU A 78 -6.53 -10.92 -4.13
C LEU A 78 -5.18 -11.36 -4.71
N ASP A 79 -5.07 -11.39 -6.04
CA ASP A 79 -3.85 -11.82 -6.73
C ASP A 79 -2.65 -10.96 -6.35
N TRP A 80 -2.81 -9.63 -6.26
CA TRP A 80 -1.74 -8.72 -5.86
C TRP A 80 -1.36 -8.86 -4.38
N ILE A 81 -2.33 -9.13 -3.50
CA ILE A 81 -2.05 -9.35 -2.08
C ILE A 81 -1.19 -10.61 -1.91
N SER A 82 -1.61 -11.71 -2.54
CA SER A 82 -0.87 -12.98 -2.48
C SER A 82 0.52 -12.84 -3.08
N ALA A 83 0.64 -12.22 -4.27
CA ALA A 83 1.94 -12.03 -4.92
C ALA A 83 2.89 -11.13 -4.10
N ALA A 84 2.37 -10.09 -3.43
CA ALA A 84 3.17 -9.25 -2.53
C ALA A 84 3.65 -10.05 -1.30
N GLN A 85 2.77 -10.85 -0.71
CA GLN A 85 3.09 -11.72 0.42
C GLN A 85 4.16 -12.76 0.06
N GLU A 86 4.04 -13.42 -1.10
CA GLU A 86 5.03 -14.37 -1.63
C GLU A 86 6.40 -13.71 -1.84
N ALA A 87 6.42 -12.45 -2.26
CA ALA A 87 7.65 -11.65 -2.39
C ALA A 87 8.20 -11.12 -1.05
N GLY A 88 7.51 -11.36 0.08
CA GLY A 88 7.91 -10.91 1.41
C GLY A 88 7.56 -9.45 1.73
N LEU A 89 6.66 -8.82 0.96
CA LEU A 89 6.21 -7.45 1.16
C LEU A 89 4.93 -7.40 1.99
N VAL A 90 4.85 -6.47 2.94
CA VAL A 90 3.60 -6.19 3.66
C VAL A 90 2.67 -5.35 2.78
N VAL A 91 1.38 -5.69 2.75
CA VAL A 91 0.37 -4.90 2.03
C VAL A 91 -0.22 -3.83 2.94
N LEU A 92 -0.17 -2.57 2.50
CA LEU A 92 -0.87 -1.46 3.13
C LEU A 92 -2.12 -1.13 2.31
N LEU A 93 -3.28 -1.61 2.74
CA LEU A 93 -4.54 -1.44 2.02
C LEU A 93 -5.26 -0.17 2.47
N CYS A 94 -5.46 0.78 1.55
CA CYS A 94 -6.22 2.00 1.86
C CYS A 94 -7.71 1.71 1.98
N THR A 95 -8.27 1.94 3.18
CA THR A 95 -9.70 1.76 3.47
C THR A 95 -10.46 3.08 3.60
N TYR A 96 -9.87 4.19 3.14
CA TYR A 96 -10.48 5.52 3.24
C TYR A 96 -11.71 5.64 2.30
N PRO A 97 -12.93 5.80 2.84
CA PRO A 97 -14.16 5.69 2.05
C PRO A 97 -14.62 7.03 1.45
N PHE A 98 -14.00 8.14 1.81
CA PHE A 98 -14.47 9.48 1.42
C PHE A 98 -13.88 9.93 0.07
N GLY A 99 -14.74 10.48 -0.79
CA GLY A 99 -14.40 10.96 -2.13
C GLY A 99 -15.56 10.77 -3.12
N ASP A 100 -15.28 10.87 -4.42
CA ASP A 100 -16.26 10.62 -5.48
C ASP A 100 -16.88 9.23 -5.37
N LEU A 101 -18.21 9.12 -5.55
CA LEU A 101 -18.96 7.87 -5.46
C LEU A 101 -18.41 6.78 -6.40
N ALA A 102 -17.90 7.18 -7.57
CA ALA A 102 -17.29 6.26 -8.54
C ALA A 102 -15.98 5.60 -8.06
N GLY A 103 -15.37 6.12 -6.99
CA GLY A 103 -14.15 5.59 -6.38
C GLY A 103 -14.39 4.86 -5.06
N ILE A 104 -15.64 4.63 -4.65
CA ILE A 104 -15.93 3.86 -3.44
C ILE A 104 -15.58 2.39 -3.69
N PRO A 105 -14.65 1.79 -2.93
CA PRO A 105 -14.15 0.46 -3.20
C PRO A 105 -15.14 -0.66 -2.83
N GLY A 106 -16.26 -0.35 -2.21
CA GLY A 106 -17.24 -1.35 -1.78
C GLY A 106 -17.64 -1.16 -0.32
N GLY A 107 -18.48 -2.08 0.15
CA GLY A 107 -18.98 -2.07 1.52
C GLY A 107 -18.04 -2.77 2.50
N LEU A 108 -18.43 -2.77 3.77
CA LEU A 108 -17.74 -3.52 4.83
C LEU A 108 -17.75 -5.03 4.55
N GLU A 109 -18.83 -5.56 3.98
CA GLU A 109 -18.96 -6.97 3.62
C GLU A 109 -17.93 -7.38 2.55
N ASP A 110 -17.74 -6.56 1.51
CA ASP A 110 -16.73 -6.80 0.48
C ASP A 110 -15.31 -6.84 1.09
N LEU A 111 -15.02 -5.92 2.01
CA LEU A 111 -13.75 -5.89 2.74
C LEU A 111 -13.59 -7.13 3.63
N GLN A 112 -14.64 -7.54 4.34
CA GLN A 112 -14.62 -8.74 5.18
C GLN A 112 -14.34 -9.99 4.36
N ASN A 113 -14.99 -10.14 3.20
CA ASN A 113 -14.77 -11.25 2.29
C ASN A 113 -13.33 -11.30 1.77
N LEU A 114 -12.75 -10.15 1.41
CA LEU A 114 -11.35 -10.03 1.02
C LEU A 114 -10.41 -10.49 2.15
N LEU A 115 -10.65 -10.04 3.39
CA LEU A 115 -9.81 -10.39 4.54
C LEU A 115 -9.90 -11.87 4.92
N VAL A 116 -11.07 -12.48 4.77
CA VAL A 116 -11.22 -13.93 4.92
C VAL A 116 -10.41 -14.67 3.85
N ALA A 117 -10.50 -14.21 2.59
CA ALA A 117 -9.77 -14.81 1.48
C ALA A 117 -8.24 -14.64 1.56
N THR A 118 -7.76 -13.69 2.37
CA THR A 118 -6.33 -13.36 2.55
C THR A 118 -5.87 -13.55 4.00
N SER A 119 -6.52 -14.47 4.73
CA SER A 119 -6.31 -14.66 6.17
C SER A 119 -4.89 -15.09 6.58
N ASP A 120 -4.09 -15.59 5.64
CA ASP A 120 -2.69 -15.97 5.79
C ASP A 120 -1.70 -14.85 5.40
N CYS A 121 -2.20 -13.75 4.82
CA CYS A 121 -1.40 -12.63 4.35
C CYS A 121 -1.26 -11.53 5.42
N LYS A 122 -0.13 -10.81 5.40
CA LYS A 122 0.09 -9.65 6.28
C LYS A 122 -0.44 -8.37 5.64
N ILE A 123 -1.59 -7.92 6.11
CA ILE A 123 -2.25 -6.70 5.64
C ILE A 123 -2.35 -5.68 6.78
N ILE A 124 -1.95 -4.44 6.51
CA ILE A 124 -2.19 -3.28 7.36
C ILE A 124 -3.31 -2.45 6.72
N LEU A 125 -4.44 -2.31 7.42
CA LEU A 125 -5.54 -1.45 6.98
C LEU A 125 -5.23 0.01 7.31
N LEU A 126 -5.00 0.82 6.28
CA LEU A 126 -4.79 2.26 6.45
C LEU A 126 -6.11 2.99 6.68
N HIS A 127 -6.09 3.96 7.59
CA HIS A 127 -7.24 4.76 8.02
C HIS A 127 -8.33 3.98 8.77
N SER A 128 -8.07 2.74 9.19
CA SER A 128 -8.93 1.96 10.10
C SER A 128 -10.43 1.93 9.71
N GLY A 129 -10.76 1.99 8.42
CA GLY A 129 -12.14 2.09 7.92
C GLY A 129 -12.78 3.48 8.02
N ALA A 130 -12.17 4.46 8.72
CA ALA A 130 -12.49 5.88 8.66
C ALA A 130 -11.51 6.74 9.49
N VAL A 131 -11.17 7.94 8.99
CA VAL A 131 -10.68 9.08 9.80
C VAL A 131 -11.36 10.35 9.25
N ARG A 132 -11.89 11.22 10.11
CA ARG A 132 -12.46 12.54 9.76
C ARG A 132 -11.45 13.64 10.01
#